data_AF-A0A3D0UT41-F1
#
_entry.id   AF-A0A3D0UT41-F1
#
_cell.length_a   1.000
_cell.length_b   1.000
_cell.length_c   1.000
_cell.angle_alpha   90.00
_cell.angle_beta   90.00
_cell.angle_gamma   90.00
#
_symmetry.space_group_name_H-M   'P 1'
#
loop_
_entity.id
_entity.type
_entity.pdbx_description
1 polymer ?
#
loop_
_entity_poly.entity_id
_entity_poly.type
_entity_poly.pdbx_seq_one_letter_code
_entity_poly.pdbx_strand_id
1 'polypeptide(L)' 'MTQKDHKIYGSVVVNTKGQIILPVEVRKEMGIKEGDRLLITGK' A
#
# COMPACT_ATOMS: atom_id res chain seq x y z
N MET A 1 3.32 12.93 21.82
CA MET A 1 2.14 12.06 21.63
C MET A 1 1.72 12.19 20.17
N THR A 2 2.38 11.48 19.25
CA THR A 2 2.17 11.66 17.81
C THR A 2 1.07 10.74 17.33
N GLN A 3 -0.12 11.30 17.16
CA GLN A 3 -1.24 10.69 16.47
C GLN A 3 -0.78 10.47 15.02
N LYS A 4 -0.51 9.22 14.61
CA LYS A 4 -0.33 8.89 13.20
C LYS A 4 -1.73 8.93 12.58
N ASP A 5 -2.04 10.00 11.86
CA ASP A 5 -3.17 10.05 10.94
C ASP A 5 -3.12 8.80 10.05
N HIS A 6 -4.05 7.87 10.25
CA HIS A 6 -4.23 6.74 9.35
C HIS A 6 -4.86 7.29 8.08
N LYS A 7 -4.03 7.67 7.13
CA LYS A 7 -4.49 8.12 5.82
C LYS A 7 -5.10 6.91 5.09
N ILE A 8 -6.41 6.96 4.87
CA ILE A 8 -7.12 5.96 4.08
C ILE A 8 -6.95 6.33 2.62
N TYR A 9 -6.12 5.56 1.90
CA TYR A 9 -5.87 5.78 0.48
C TYR A 9 -6.94 5.18 -0.44
N GLY A 10 -7.93 4.50 0.14
CA GLY A 10 -9.07 3.91 -0.56
C GLY A 10 -9.18 2.40 -0.39
N SER A 11 -10.13 1.81 -1.11
CA SER A 11 -10.31 0.35 -1.20
C SER A 11 -9.75 -0.14 -2.53
N VAL A 12 -9.00 -1.24 -2.48
CA VAL A 12 -8.40 -1.86 -3.67
C VAL A 12 -8.90 -3.29 -3.81
N VAL A 13 -9.17 -3.69 -5.04
CA VAL A 13 -9.67 -5.04 -5.34
C VAL A 13 -8.49 -5.96 -5.58
N VAL A 14 -8.58 -7.17 -5.04
CA VAL A 14 -7.64 -8.26 -5.35
C VAL A 14 -7.97 -8.76 -6.76
N ASN A 15 -6.99 -8.74 -7.65
CA ASN A 15 -7.22 -9.20 -9.01
C ASN A 15 -7.39 -10.73 -9.08
N THR A 16 -7.75 -11.26 -10.26
CA THR A 16 -7.98 -12.70 -10.48
C THR A 16 -6.75 -13.57 -10.23
N LYS A 17 -5.56 -12.97 -10.15
CA LYS A 17 -4.29 -13.63 -9.83
C LYS A 17 -3.89 -13.50 -8.36
N GLY A 18 -4.76 -12.97 -7.51
CA GLY A 18 -4.46 -12.76 -6.09
C GLY A 18 -3.56 -11.57 -5.79
N GLN A 19 -3.32 -10.69 -6.75
CA GLN A 19 -2.44 -9.53 -6.58
C GLN A 19 -3.23 -8.32 -6.09
N ILE A 20 -2.61 -7.51 -5.23
CA ILE A 20 -3.17 -6.24 -4.75
C ILE A 20 -2.56 -5.10 -5.56
N ILE A 21 -3.41 -4.21 -6.07
CA ILE A 21 -2.97 -3.02 -6.80
C ILE A 21 -2.73 -1.90 -5.80
N LEU A 22 -1.49 -1.43 -5.71
CA LEU A 22 -1.15 -0.28 -4.87
C LEU A 22 -1.47 1.04 -5.63
N PRO A 23 -2.31 1.93 -5.08
CA PRO A 23 -2.63 3.20 -5.70
C PRO A 23 -1.37 4.04 -5.95
N VAL A 24 -1.38 4.82 -7.04
CA VAL A 24 -0.23 5.66 -7.43
C VAL A 24 0.12 6.67 -6.33
N GLU A 25 -0.87 7.16 -5.60
CA GLU A 25 -0.68 8.13 -4.52
C GLU A 25 0.11 7.52 -3.34
N VAL A 26 -0.21 6.29 -2.94
CA VAL A 26 0.56 5.55 -1.92
C VAL A 26 1.99 5.31 -2.39
N ARG A 27 2.17 4.92 -3.66
CA ARG A 27 3.51 4.70 -4.23
C ARG A 27 4.37 5.96 -4.15
N LYS A 28 3.79 7.12 -4.49
CA LYS A 28 4.50 8.41 -4.44
C LYS A 28 4.81 8.84 -3.01
N GLU A 29 3.85 8.74 -2.10
CA GLU A 29 3.99 9.19 -0.71
C GLU A 29 4.95 8.29 0.08
N MET A 30 4.93 6.97 -0.18
CA MET A 30 5.83 6.01 0.47
C MET A 30 7.16 5.82 -0.29
N GLY A 31 7.34 6.45 -1.45
CA GLY A 31 8.55 6.34 -2.26
C GLY A 31 8.85 4.94 -2.80
N ILE A 32 7.83 4.10 -2.96
CA ILE A 32 7.95 2.71 -3.43
C ILE A 32 8.23 2.71 -4.93
N LYS A 33 9.27 1.97 -5.34
CA LYS A 33 9.71 1.84 -6.72
C LYS A 33 9.53 0.42 -7.25
N GLU A 34 9.60 0.29 -8.58
CA GLU A 34 9.61 -1.01 -9.23
C GLU A 34 10.83 -1.82 -8.78
N GLY A 35 10.61 -3.07 -8.38
CA GLY A 35 11.65 -3.95 -7.85
C GLY A 35 11.78 -3.94 -6.32
N ASP A 36 11.12 -3.02 -5.62
CA ASP A 36 11.11 -3.02 -4.16
C ASP A 36 10.36 -4.25 -3.62
N ARG A 37 10.91 -4.86 -2.57
CA ARG A 37 10.26 -5.93 -1.83
C ARG A 37 9.52 -5.36 -0.64
N LEU A 38 8.21 -5.57 -0.62
CA LEU A 38 7.35 -5.16 0.48
C LEU A 38 7.14 -6.35 1.43
N LEU A 39 7.33 -6.12 2.74
CA LEU A 39 6.97 -7.10 3.76
C LEU A 39 5.49 -6.92 4.10
N ILE A 40 4.69 -7.97 3.94
CA ILE A 40 3.29 -7.99 4.35
C ILE A 40 3.19 -8.76 5.65
N THR A 41 2.76 -8.11 6.73
CA THR A 41 2.53 -8.74 8.03
C THR A 41 1.05 -8.69 8.38
N GLY A 42 0.46 -9.85 8.67
CA GLY A 42 -0.88 -9.97 9.26
C GLY A 42 -0.79 -10.30 10.75
N LYS A 43 -1.84 -9.99 11.50
CA LYS A 43 -2.04 -10.51 12.85
C LYS A 43 -3.27 -11.41 12.86
#